data_AF-A0A7X7CAZ1-F1
#
_entry.id   AF-A0A7X7CAZ1-F1
#
_cell.length_a   1.000
_cell.length_b   1.000
_cell.length_c   1.000
_cell.angle_alpha   90.00
_cell.angle_beta   90.00
_cell.angle_gamma   90.00
#
_symmetry.space_group_name_H-M   'P 1'
#
loop_
_entity.id
_entity.type
_entity.pdbx_description
1 polymer ?
#
loop_
_entity_poly.entity_id
_entity_poly.type
_entity_poly.pdbx_seq_one_letter_code
_entity_poly.pdbx_strand_id
1 'polypeptide(L)'
;MTTLGSRAGWHRATGALVISWLVAAALAVSFHRFLPEQGWLMVHLTMLGAVSNALLVWTQHFTRAITRSSASAGRGGEVTRLVVFNISALGVVIGMVTTTSLLTLAGAIGAGAVSAWHAASLAQTVRTSLPGRLRAPARYYIAAAALLPPGVLLGWWTSTAPEGVTAYVLSAHVAVNVLGWVGLPILGTLITLWPTVLHVRMDESTESRARTVLPVLVGAVLIVALGSLIPLLAGESGATPSRILQALGLLGFVGAGLWLLQPAAAVTVRGKVGDFPSLSLASGAAWLLGTLAFAGLWVATTGVPFSRAVSSLVIPLVGGGVVQVLLGALGYLLPVMAGGGPSVLRGRIAVVDRGATWRVVAVNAALLFYVLPASSLVMVTTSLMALGVAIVSGVRIALAMFRTPEPITYAESASQPSADAPAAGENKPSPHSRREESVLSPHSRREESVLSPHSRRRGDVGRGLGERSGGIVAGLTVALLAVVGGVAGDPAAAGVVGPLGGQIVAGASPSVPASGAGPSVPASSEVTRVDVQVEGMRFVPDSIQVPAGSALEI
;
A
#
# COMPACT_ATOMS: atom_id res chain seq x y z
N MET A 1 29.49 -4.09 20.12
CA MET A 1 28.42 -3.22 19.57
C MET A 1 27.16 -4.05 19.43
N THR A 2 26.10 -3.73 20.19
CA THR A 2 24.80 -4.41 20.06
C THR A 2 24.32 -4.34 18.62
N THR A 3 23.71 -5.42 18.12
CA THR A 3 23.28 -5.56 16.71
C THR A 3 22.41 -4.39 16.22
N LEU A 4 21.69 -3.71 17.13
CA LEU A 4 20.87 -2.53 16.89
C LEU A 4 21.65 -1.22 16.63
N GLY A 5 22.93 -1.14 17.02
CA GLY A 5 23.75 0.06 16.82
C GLY A 5 24.12 0.31 15.36
N SER A 6 24.18 -0.74 14.53
CA SER A 6 24.49 -0.61 13.09
C SER A 6 23.29 -0.07 12.30
N ARG A 7 23.54 0.60 11.16
CA ARG A 7 22.47 1.04 10.24
C ARG A 7 21.65 -0.14 9.71
N ALA A 8 22.31 -1.20 9.28
CA ALA A 8 21.64 -2.39 8.79
C ALA A 8 20.82 -3.10 9.88
N GLY A 9 21.35 -3.20 11.11
CA GLY A 9 20.65 -3.83 12.23
C GLY A 9 19.39 -3.07 12.65
N TRP A 10 19.43 -1.74 12.67
CA TRP A 10 18.24 -0.91 12.89
C TRP A 10 17.15 -1.14 11.84
N HIS A 11 17.50 -1.12 10.55
CA HIS A 11 16.54 -1.36 9.49
C HIS A 11 16.02 -2.80 9.49
N ARG A 12 16.81 -3.79 9.93
CA ARG A 12 16.35 -5.16 10.18
C ARG A 12 15.31 -5.22 11.29
N ALA A 13 15.58 -4.60 12.44
CA ALA A 13 14.66 -4.61 13.58
C ALA A 13 13.34 -3.89 13.25
N THR A 14 13.42 -2.69 12.68
CA THR A 14 12.22 -1.94 12.27
C THR A 14 11.47 -2.59 11.10
N GLY A 15 12.18 -3.23 10.17
CA GLY A 15 11.55 -4.04 9.12
C GLY A 15 10.82 -5.25 9.69
N ALA A 16 11.39 -5.94 10.68
CA ALA A 16 10.74 -7.05 11.37
C ALA A 16 9.43 -6.61 12.05
N LEU A 17 9.43 -5.44 12.68
CA LEU A 17 8.24 -4.85 13.31
C LEU A 17 7.12 -4.59 12.29
N VAL A 18 7.44 -4.01 11.12
CA VAL A 18 6.42 -3.80 10.07
C VAL A 18 5.89 -5.14 9.56
N ILE A 19 6.78 -6.12 9.34
CA ILE A 19 6.41 -7.46 8.89
C ILE A 19 5.52 -8.17 9.93
N SER A 20 5.79 -8.04 11.24
CA SER A 20 4.95 -8.67 12.27
C SER A 20 3.54 -8.11 12.28
N TRP A 21 3.35 -6.81 12.05
CA TRP A 21 2.02 -6.23 11.89
C TRP A 21 1.32 -6.71 10.61
N LEU A 22 2.06 -6.87 9.50
CA LEU A 22 1.50 -7.46 8.28
C LEU A 22 1.08 -8.92 8.48
N VAL A 23 1.84 -9.69 9.26
CA VAL A 23 1.45 -11.06 9.65
C VAL A 23 0.19 -11.02 10.52
N ALA A 24 0.11 -10.13 11.51
CA ALA A 24 -1.10 -9.98 12.32
C ALA A 24 -2.33 -9.59 11.47
N ALA A 25 -2.17 -8.68 10.50
CA ALA A 25 -3.22 -8.33 9.55
C ALA A 25 -3.64 -9.53 8.68
N ALA A 26 -2.69 -10.30 8.15
CA ALA A 26 -2.99 -11.50 7.36
C ALA A 26 -3.71 -12.58 8.18
N LEU A 27 -3.34 -12.75 9.46
CA LEU A 27 -4.05 -13.62 10.39
C LEU A 27 -5.48 -13.10 10.64
N ALA A 28 -5.66 -11.79 10.83
CA ALA A 28 -6.98 -11.22 11.01
C ALA A 28 -7.89 -11.41 9.78
N VAL A 29 -7.34 -11.30 8.57
CA VAL A 29 -8.09 -11.62 7.34
C VAL A 29 -8.41 -13.12 7.27
N SER A 30 -7.48 -14.00 7.63
CA SER A 30 -7.67 -15.46 7.56
C SER A 30 -8.71 -15.97 8.56
N PHE A 31 -8.74 -15.39 9.76
CA PHE A 31 -9.60 -15.80 10.86
C PHE A 31 -10.74 -14.81 11.13
N HIS A 32 -11.08 -13.92 10.17
CA HIS A 32 -12.02 -12.81 10.37
C HIS A 32 -13.35 -13.24 10.98
N ARG A 33 -13.89 -14.40 10.59
CA ARG A 33 -15.16 -14.95 11.11
C ARG A 33 -15.16 -15.23 12.62
N PHE A 34 -14.00 -15.39 13.23
CA PHE A 34 -13.85 -15.68 14.66
C PHE A 34 -13.43 -14.45 15.47
N LEU A 35 -13.30 -13.28 14.83
CA LEU A 35 -12.81 -12.08 15.45
C LEU A 35 -13.96 -11.09 15.72
N PRO A 36 -14.02 -10.50 16.92
CA PRO A 36 -14.89 -9.35 17.14
C PRO A 36 -14.43 -8.18 16.28
N GLU A 37 -15.34 -7.32 15.83
CA GLU A 37 -14.99 -6.11 15.07
C GLU A 37 -14.10 -6.40 13.84
N GLN A 38 -14.35 -7.52 13.15
CA GLN A 38 -13.49 -8.07 12.09
C GLN A 38 -13.01 -7.05 11.05
N GLY A 39 -13.93 -6.22 10.53
CA GLY A 39 -13.62 -5.19 9.53
C GLY A 39 -12.70 -4.12 10.08
N TRP A 40 -12.97 -3.69 11.32
CA TRP A 40 -12.16 -2.70 12.02
C TRP A 40 -10.74 -3.24 12.28
N LEU A 41 -10.60 -4.47 12.78
CA LEU A 41 -9.30 -5.09 13.06
C LEU A 41 -8.46 -5.24 11.79
N MET A 42 -9.03 -5.76 10.71
CA MET A 42 -8.31 -5.91 9.43
C MET A 42 -7.74 -4.57 8.94
N VAL A 43 -8.53 -3.50 9.01
CA VAL A 43 -8.10 -2.16 8.61
C VAL A 43 -7.06 -1.61 9.57
N HIS A 44 -7.26 -1.70 10.88
CA HIS A 44 -6.38 -1.03 11.85
C HIS A 44 -5.07 -1.78 12.09
N LEU A 45 -5.03 -3.11 12.10
CA LEU A 45 -3.77 -3.86 12.12
C LEU A 45 -2.90 -3.51 10.90
N THR A 46 -3.53 -3.27 9.75
CA THR A 46 -2.85 -2.84 8.53
C THR A 46 -2.42 -1.37 8.61
N MET A 47 -3.35 -0.45 8.86
CA MET A 47 -3.14 1.00 8.75
C MET A 47 -2.47 1.60 9.99
N LEU A 48 -3.01 1.33 11.19
CA LEU A 48 -2.44 1.78 12.46
C LEU A 48 -1.19 0.97 12.82
N GLY A 49 -1.17 -0.34 12.55
CA GLY A 49 -0.03 -1.20 12.78
C GLY A 49 1.06 -1.06 11.72
N ALA A 50 0.93 -1.78 10.60
CA ALA A 50 2.00 -1.92 9.61
C ALA A 50 2.35 -0.61 8.90
N VAL A 51 1.36 0.10 8.36
CA VAL A 51 1.57 1.33 7.57
C VAL A 51 2.12 2.44 8.44
N SER A 52 1.54 2.70 9.61
CA SER A 52 2.01 3.79 10.47
C SER A 52 3.42 3.54 11.02
N ASN A 53 3.77 2.29 11.39
CA ASN A 53 5.15 1.95 11.73
C ASN A 53 6.11 2.18 10.56
N ALA A 54 5.72 1.79 9.33
CA ALA A 54 6.51 2.06 8.14
C ALA A 54 6.68 3.57 7.90
N LEU A 55 5.62 4.35 8.05
CA LEU A 55 5.66 5.80 7.88
C LEU A 55 6.57 6.47 8.91
N LEU A 56 6.46 6.14 10.19
CA LEU A 56 7.34 6.69 11.23
C LEU A 56 8.82 6.42 10.94
N VAL A 57 9.15 5.17 10.56
CA VAL A 57 10.53 4.75 10.25
C VAL A 57 11.06 5.44 8.98
N TRP A 58 10.32 5.34 7.88
CA TRP A 58 10.82 5.74 6.57
C TRP A 58 10.77 7.25 6.35
N THR A 59 9.77 7.96 6.88
CA THR A 59 9.75 9.42 6.77
C THR A 59 10.88 10.07 7.57
N GLN A 60 11.25 9.52 8.73
CA GLN A 60 12.45 9.95 9.46
C GLN A 60 13.71 9.69 8.65
N HIS A 61 13.83 8.48 8.09
CA HIS A 61 14.98 8.07 7.29
C HIS A 61 15.17 8.97 6.07
N PHE A 62 14.11 9.15 5.27
CA PHE A 62 14.14 9.97 4.06
C PHE A 62 14.39 11.43 4.36
N THR A 63 13.78 11.98 5.41
CA THR A 63 14.05 13.38 5.81
C THR A 63 15.53 13.58 6.07
N ARG A 64 16.17 12.70 6.85
CA ARG A 64 17.60 12.79 7.13
C ARG A 64 18.48 12.59 5.89
N ALA A 65 18.12 11.63 5.04
CA ALA A 65 18.85 11.38 3.80
C ALA A 65 18.83 12.61 2.88
N ILE A 66 17.67 13.25 2.72
CA ILE A 66 17.45 14.45 1.91
C ILE A 66 18.17 15.66 2.50
N THR A 67 18.11 15.85 3.82
CA THR A 67 18.75 16.99 4.48
C THR A 67 20.24 16.76 4.75
N ARG A 68 20.77 15.58 4.41
CA ARG A 68 22.14 15.14 4.72
C ARG A 68 22.49 15.28 6.20
N SER A 69 21.50 15.12 7.08
CA SER A 69 21.72 15.18 8.52
C SER A 69 22.09 13.81 9.05
N SER A 70 23.18 13.73 9.80
CA SER A 70 23.52 12.52 10.56
C SER A 70 22.60 12.42 11.78
N ALA A 71 22.42 11.21 12.32
CA ALA A 71 21.79 11.02 13.62
C ALA A 71 22.78 11.47 14.72
N SER A 72 23.01 12.78 14.84
CA SER A 72 24.06 13.34 15.71
C SER A 72 23.86 13.02 17.20
N ALA A 73 22.64 12.68 17.63
CA ALA A 73 22.29 12.32 19.01
C ALA A 73 21.91 10.83 19.19
N GLY A 74 22.27 9.95 18.23
CA GLY A 74 21.86 8.55 18.25
C GLY A 74 20.39 8.34 17.87
N ARG A 75 19.89 7.11 18.04
CA ARG A 75 18.52 6.68 17.65
C ARG A 75 17.52 6.62 18.81
N GLY A 76 17.90 7.06 20.02
CA GLY A 76 17.07 6.92 21.22
C GLY A 76 15.66 7.47 21.04
N GLY A 77 15.53 8.70 20.52
CA GLY A 77 14.23 9.32 20.27
C GLY A 77 13.36 8.57 19.24
N GLU A 78 13.96 7.95 18.22
CA GLU A 78 13.22 7.11 17.25
C GLU A 78 12.72 5.83 17.92
N VAL A 79 13.56 5.17 18.72
CA VAL A 79 13.19 3.97 19.46
C VAL A 79 12.05 4.28 20.43
N THR A 80 12.16 5.36 21.22
CA THR A 80 11.10 5.77 22.15
C THR A 80 9.79 6.04 21.42
N ARG A 81 9.81 6.79 20.30
CA ARG A 81 8.60 7.03 19.50
C ARG A 81 7.97 5.73 19.02
N LEU A 82 8.74 4.80 18.47
CA LEU A 82 8.20 3.52 18.01
C LEU A 82 7.63 2.68 19.16
N VAL A 83 8.33 2.57 20.28
CA VAL A 83 7.85 1.80 21.45
C VAL A 83 6.55 2.41 21.98
N VAL A 84 6.53 3.71 22.24
CA VAL A 84 5.34 4.40 22.75
C VAL A 84 4.18 4.29 21.76
N PHE A 85 4.44 4.48 20.45
CA PHE A 85 3.41 4.34 19.43
C PHE A 85 2.80 2.94 19.40
N ASN A 86 3.61 1.88 19.51
CA ASN A 86 3.09 0.51 19.50
C ASN A 86 2.34 0.18 20.79
N ILE A 87 2.78 0.66 21.95
CA ILE A 87 2.00 0.56 23.20
C ILE A 87 0.65 1.27 23.04
N SER A 88 0.64 2.48 22.49
CA SER A 88 -0.58 3.23 22.21
C SER A 88 -1.50 2.52 21.21
N ALA A 89 -0.95 1.98 20.12
CA ALA A 89 -1.70 1.24 19.11
C ALA A 89 -2.31 -0.05 19.69
N LEU A 90 -1.56 -0.79 20.52
CA LEU A 90 -2.09 -1.93 21.25
C LEU A 90 -3.18 -1.50 22.24
N GLY A 91 -3.03 -0.36 22.91
CA GLY A 91 -4.08 0.23 23.74
C GLY A 91 -5.37 0.49 22.97
N VAL A 92 -5.29 1.07 21.75
CA VAL A 92 -6.46 1.26 20.88
C VAL A 92 -7.09 -0.08 20.49
N VAL A 93 -6.28 -1.06 20.06
CA VAL A 93 -6.78 -2.38 19.65
C VAL A 93 -7.45 -3.12 20.81
N ILE A 94 -6.78 -3.19 21.96
CA ILE A 94 -7.32 -3.84 23.16
C ILE A 94 -8.58 -3.11 23.61
N GLY A 95 -8.54 -1.78 23.71
CA GLY A 95 -9.69 -0.96 24.11
C GLY A 95 -10.90 -1.14 23.19
N MET A 96 -10.71 -1.28 21.88
CA MET A 96 -11.81 -1.56 20.96
C MET A 96 -12.37 -2.98 21.13
N VAL A 97 -11.51 -3.99 21.24
CA VAL A 97 -11.93 -5.39 21.42
C VAL A 97 -12.63 -5.61 22.76
N THR A 98 -12.19 -4.93 23.82
CA THR A 98 -12.79 -5.01 25.17
C THR A 98 -13.82 -3.91 25.41
N THR A 99 -14.24 -3.17 24.37
CA THR A 99 -15.21 -2.07 24.43
C THR A 99 -14.92 -1.05 25.55
N THR A 100 -13.65 -0.81 25.85
CA THR A 100 -13.16 0.04 26.95
C THR A 100 -12.76 1.42 26.42
N SER A 101 -13.73 2.33 26.36
CA SER A 101 -13.55 3.67 25.76
C SER A 101 -12.36 4.46 26.30
N LEU A 102 -12.11 4.45 27.61
CA LEU A 102 -11.00 5.18 28.21
C LEU A 102 -9.64 4.67 27.75
N LEU A 103 -9.50 3.35 27.56
CA LEU A 103 -8.28 2.74 27.04
C LEU A 103 -8.08 3.09 25.56
N THR A 104 -9.16 3.07 24.77
CA THR A 104 -9.14 3.53 23.37
C THR A 104 -8.74 5.00 23.27
N LEU A 105 -9.28 5.87 24.13
CA LEU A 105 -8.92 7.29 24.19
C LEU A 105 -7.45 7.48 24.58
N ALA A 106 -6.98 6.80 25.63
CA ALA A 106 -5.59 6.88 26.07
C ALA A 106 -4.62 6.44 24.97
N GLY A 107 -4.95 5.35 24.26
CA GLY A 107 -4.23 4.89 23.09
C GLY A 107 -4.23 5.92 21.96
N ALA A 108 -5.38 6.52 21.64
CA ALA A 108 -5.49 7.55 20.60
C ALA A 108 -4.69 8.81 20.94
N ILE A 109 -4.76 9.31 22.18
CA ILE A 109 -3.97 10.44 22.66
C ILE A 109 -2.48 10.13 22.56
N GLY A 110 -2.05 8.95 23.02
CA GLY A 110 -0.64 8.54 22.96
C GLY A 110 -0.11 8.45 21.52
N ALA A 111 -0.88 7.83 20.61
CA ALA A 111 -0.52 7.76 19.19
C ALA A 111 -0.46 9.16 18.54
N GLY A 112 -1.43 10.02 18.84
CA GLY A 112 -1.45 11.42 18.40
C GLY A 112 -0.25 12.22 18.93
N ALA A 113 0.09 12.08 20.21
CA ALA A 113 1.24 12.74 20.84
C ALA A 113 2.56 12.30 20.21
N VAL A 114 2.73 11.00 19.93
CA VAL A 114 3.92 10.50 19.22
C VAL A 114 3.98 11.08 17.81
N SER A 115 2.87 11.17 17.09
CA SER A 115 2.85 11.76 15.76
C SER A 115 3.17 13.26 15.76
N ALA A 116 2.66 14.01 16.74
CA ALA A 116 2.99 15.42 16.92
C ALA A 116 4.48 15.61 17.25
N TRP A 117 5.04 14.77 18.13
CA TRP A 117 6.48 14.73 18.39
C TRP A 117 7.27 14.40 17.11
N HIS A 118 6.81 13.43 16.33
CA HIS A 118 7.43 13.09 15.05
C HIS A 118 7.43 14.29 14.09
N ALA A 119 6.29 14.96 13.90
CA ALA A 119 6.16 16.16 13.08
C ALA A 119 7.15 17.26 13.51
N ALA A 120 7.22 17.54 14.82
CA ALA A 120 8.15 18.52 15.38
C ALA A 120 9.62 18.14 15.13
N SER A 121 9.97 16.85 15.26
CA SER A 121 11.33 16.36 15.02
C SER A 121 11.75 16.47 13.54
N LEU A 122 10.83 16.19 12.62
CA LEU A 122 11.05 16.37 11.19
C LEU A 122 11.20 17.86 10.85
N ALA A 123 10.32 18.71 11.38
CA ALA A 123 10.37 20.16 11.18
C ALA A 123 11.68 20.76 11.71
N GLN A 124 12.13 20.35 12.89
CA GLN A 124 13.41 20.76 13.45
C GLN A 124 14.57 20.35 12.55
N THR A 125 14.59 19.09 12.09
CA THR A 125 15.63 18.59 11.17
C THR A 125 15.69 19.41 9.88
N VAL A 126 14.53 19.74 9.29
CA VAL A 126 14.46 20.55 8.06
C VAL A 126 14.92 22.00 8.30
N ARG A 127 14.58 22.58 9.46
CA ARG A 127 14.95 23.96 9.83
C ARG A 127 16.43 24.13 10.09
N THR A 128 17.08 23.17 10.74
CA THR A 128 18.50 23.29 11.16
C THR A 128 19.50 22.82 10.10
N SER A 129 19.05 22.14 9.05
CA SER A 129 19.93 21.69 7.97
C SER A 129 20.26 22.82 6.99
N LEU A 130 21.31 22.67 6.16
CA LEU A 130 21.65 23.63 5.10
C LEU A 130 20.62 23.62 3.95
N PRO A 131 20.25 24.77 3.37
CA PRO A 131 19.33 24.86 2.23
C PRO A 131 19.67 23.86 1.12
N GLY A 132 18.67 23.13 0.63
CA GLY A 132 18.86 22.09 -0.38
C GLY A 132 17.61 21.88 -1.23
N ARG A 133 17.83 21.55 -2.50
CA ARG A 133 16.84 21.38 -3.58
C ARG A 133 15.83 20.23 -3.41
N LEU A 134 15.86 19.50 -2.29
CA LEU A 134 15.02 18.30 -2.12
C LEU A 134 14.17 18.36 -0.85
N ARG A 135 14.02 19.53 -0.22
CA ARG A 135 13.27 19.67 1.03
C ARG A 135 11.76 19.54 0.88
N ALA A 136 11.23 19.67 -0.34
CA ALA A 136 9.79 19.66 -0.58
C ALA A 136 9.11 18.37 -0.08
N PRO A 137 9.59 17.14 -0.40
CA PRO A 137 9.08 15.88 0.17
C PRO A 137 8.96 15.88 1.70
N ALA A 138 9.94 16.42 2.43
CA ALA A 138 9.92 16.42 3.88
C ALA A 138 8.73 17.22 4.47
N ARG A 139 8.24 18.24 3.75
CA ARG A 139 7.07 19.02 4.16
C ARG A 139 5.78 18.22 4.08
N TYR A 140 5.67 17.26 3.15
CA TYR A 140 4.53 16.35 3.05
C TYR A 140 4.47 15.46 4.30
N TYR A 141 5.63 14.95 4.75
CA TYR A 141 5.72 14.13 5.95
C TYR A 141 5.35 14.90 7.22
N ILE A 142 5.80 16.15 7.34
CA ILE A 142 5.45 17.03 8.46
C ILE A 142 3.94 17.30 8.48
N ALA A 143 3.35 17.66 7.33
CA ALA A 143 1.92 17.91 7.20
C ALA A 143 1.09 16.66 7.54
N ALA A 144 1.48 15.50 7.03
CA ALA A 144 0.85 14.22 7.33
C ALA A 144 0.87 13.92 8.83
N ALA A 145 2.04 14.03 9.47
CA ALA A 145 2.22 13.76 10.89
C ALA A 145 1.46 14.76 11.78
N ALA A 146 1.27 16.00 11.33
CA ALA A 146 0.47 17.00 12.02
C ALA A 146 -1.05 16.78 11.88
N LEU A 147 -1.49 16.07 10.83
CA LEU A 147 -2.90 15.73 10.61
C LEU A 147 -3.34 14.47 11.36
N LEU A 148 -2.42 13.56 11.71
CA LEU A 148 -2.76 12.34 12.44
C LEU A 148 -3.44 12.57 13.82
N PRO A 149 -3.00 13.52 14.68
CA PRO A 149 -3.61 13.74 16.00
C PRO A 149 -5.13 14.00 15.96
N PRO A 150 -5.67 14.98 15.21
CA PRO A 150 -7.12 15.12 15.10
C PRO A 150 -7.77 13.90 14.43
N GLY A 151 -7.09 13.26 13.47
CA GLY A 151 -7.57 12.04 12.82
C GLY A 151 -7.81 10.87 13.79
N VAL A 152 -6.90 10.59 14.71
CA VAL A 152 -7.06 9.50 15.69
C VAL A 152 -8.09 9.83 16.77
N LEU A 153 -8.22 11.10 17.16
CA LEU A 153 -9.26 11.54 18.10
C LEU A 153 -10.66 11.43 17.49
N LEU A 154 -10.82 11.77 16.20
CA LEU A 154 -12.06 11.50 15.47
C LEU A 154 -12.36 9.99 15.43
N GLY A 155 -11.34 9.14 15.30
CA GLY A 155 -11.49 7.69 15.34
C GLY A 155 -11.97 7.18 16.69
N TRP A 156 -11.40 7.67 17.80
CA TRP A 156 -11.96 7.36 19.12
C TRP A 156 -13.41 7.83 19.24
N TRP A 157 -13.72 9.05 18.77
CA TRP A 157 -15.09 9.57 18.86
C TRP A 157 -16.09 8.70 18.09
N THR A 158 -15.72 8.08 16.97
CA THR A 158 -16.61 7.11 16.30
C THR A 158 -17.02 5.91 17.16
N SER A 159 -16.21 5.54 18.17
CA SER A 159 -16.52 4.42 19.07
C SER A 159 -17.51 4.78 20.19
N THR A 160 -17.77 6.08 20.39
CA THR A 160 -18.64 6.60 21.46
C THR A 160 -19.75 7.51 20.96
N ALA A 161 -19.71 7.89 19.68
CA ALA A 161 -20.67 8.80 19.08
C ALA A 161 -22.07 8.15 18.98
N PRO A 162 -23.15 8.94 19.09
CA PRO A 162 -24.51 8.47 18.82
C PRO A 162 -24.66 7.93 17.38
N GLU A 163 -25.62 7.03 17.15
CA GLU A 163 -25.85 6.36 15.86
C GLU A 163 -26.02 7.34 14.70
N GLY A 164 -26.72 8.47 14.92
CA GLY A 164 -26.93 9.52 13.90
C GLY A 164 -25.71 10.40 13.58
N VAL A 165 -24.65 10.32 14.38
CA VAL A 165 -23.43 11.16 14.25
C VAL A 165 -22.23 10.36 13.76
N THR A 166 -22.20 9.05 14.08
CA THR A 166 -21.07 8.16 13.82
C THR A 166 -20.61 8.17 12.36
N ALA A 167 -21.54 8.17 11.39
CA ALA A 167 -21.20 8.18 9.97
C ALA A 167 -20.43 9.44 9.51
N TYR A 168 -20.75 10.60 10.09
CA TYR A 168 -20.12 11.88 9.78
C TYR A 168 -18.72 11.98 10.38
N VAL A 169 -18.59 11.57 11.65
CA VAL A 169 -17.30 11.52 12.35
C VAL A 169 -16.37 10.48 11.71
N LEU A 170 -16.90 9.32 11.30
CA LEU A 170 -16.16 8.30 10.56
C LEU A 170 -15.64 8.83 9.24
N SER A 171 -16.48 9.54 8.49
CA SER A 171 -16.10 10.17 7.23
C SER A 171 -14.94 11.16 7.41
N ALA A 172 -15.00 12.00 8.46
CA ALA A 172 -13.92 12.92 8.80
C ALA A 172 -12.64 12.19 9.25
N HIS A 173 -12.77 11.17 10.11
CA HIS A 173 -11.65 10.31 10.55
C HIS A 173 -10.92 9.69 9.35
N VAL A 174 -11.67 9.08 8.43
CA VAL A 174 -11.10 8.43 7.25
C VAL A 174 -10.46 9.45 6.32
N ALA A 175 -11.08 10.61 6.10
CA ALA A 175 -10.52 11.67 5.27
C ALA A 175 -9.16 12.14 5.79
N VAL A 176 -9.05 12.47 7.08
CA VAL A 176 -7.80 12.95 7.68
C VAL A 176 -6.71 11.88 7.67
N ASN A 177 -7.04 10.63 8.00
CA ASN A 177 -6.04 9.57 8.11
C ASN A 177 -5.63 8.97 6.76
N VAL A 178 -6.58 8.73 5.85
CA VAL A 178 -6.26 8.12 4.56
C VAL A 178 -5.66 9.15 3.60
N LEU A 179 -6.26 10.34 3.46
CA LEU A 179 -5.74 11.36 2.55
C LEU A 179 -4.54 12.09 3.15
N GLY A 180 -4.63 12.45 4.44
CA GLY A 180 -3.60 13.19 5.16
C GLY A 180 -2.43 12.31 5.60
N TRP A 181 -2.65 11.46 6.61
CA TRP A 181 -1.58 10.64 7.21
C TRP A 181 -0.95 9.65 6.23
N VAL A 182 -1.74 8.99 5.38
CA VAL A 182 -1.25 7.98 4.43
C VAL A 182 -1.00 8.54 3.03
N GLY A 183 -1.93 9.30 2.48
CA GLY A 183 -1.87 9.81 1.11
C GLY A 183 -0.72 10.80 0.89
N LEU A 184 -0.54 11.78 1.79
CA LEU A 184 0.51 12.80 1.61
C LEU A 184 1.92 12.17 1.63
N PRO A 185 2.29 11.26 2.55
CA PRO A 185 3.61 10.63 2.48
C PRO A 185 3.78 9.73 1.27
N ILE A 186 2.74 9.01 0.82
CA ILE A 186 2.82 8.21 -0.41
C ILE A 186 3.15 9.11 -1.60
N LEU A 187 2.37 10.18 -1.80
CA LEU A 187 2.60 11.13 -2.90
C LEU A 187 3.96 11.82 -2.80
N GLY A 188 4.33 12.31 -1.61
CA GLY A 188 5.61 12.96 -1.36
C GLY A 188 6.83 12.02 -1.49
N THR A 189 6.65 10.73 -1.23
CA THR A 189 7.70 9.72 -1.41
C THR A 189 7.82 9.32 -2.88
N LEU A 190 6.69 9.11 -3.58
CA LEU A 190 6.69 8.64 -4.96
C LEU A 190 7.46 9.57 -5.91
N ILE A 191 7.42 10.89 -5.70
CA ILE A 191 8.20 11.84 -6.52
C ILE A 191 9.72 11.60 -6.47
N THR A 192 10.24 10.99 -5.41
CA THR A 192 11.69 10.67 -5.27
C THR A 192 11.97 9.17 -5.40
N LEU A 193 11.12 8.33 -4.83
CA LEU A 193 11.26 6.87 -4.86
C LEU A 193 11.06 6.31 -6.26
N TRP A 194 10.11 6.84 -7.05
CA TRP A 194 9.84 6.30 -8.38
C TRP A 194 11.03 6.44 -9.34
N PRO A 195 11.64 7.63 -9.54
CA PRO A 195 12.89 7.74 -10.31
C PRO A 195 14.01 6.86 -9.77
N THR A 196 14.10 6.72 -8.44
CA THR A 196 15.13 5.91 -7.76
C THR A 196 14.97 4.42 -8.08
N VAL A 197 13.75 3.88 -8.02
CA VAL A 197 13.44 2.49 -8.40
C VAL A 197 13.72 2.24 -9.87
N LEU A 198 13.36 3.19 -10.74
CA LEU A 198 13.61 3.09 -12.18
C LEU A 198 15.07 3.34 -12.58
N HIS A 199 15.93 3.74 -11.63
CA HIS A 199 17.32 4.12 -11.85
C HIS A 199 17.47 5.26 -12.88
N VAL A 200 16.52 6.20 -12.88
CA VAL A 200 16.51 7.40 -13.73
C VAL A 200 16.64 8.66 -12.89
N ARG A 201 17.13 9.75 -13.50
CA ARG A 201 17.24 11.04 -12.82
C ARG A 201 15.85 11.66 -12.65
N MET A 202 15.64 12.29 -11.49
CA MET A 202 14.43 13.06 -11.21
C MET A 202 14.39 14.32 -12.08
N ASP A 203 13.20 14.70 -12.55
CA ASP A 203 12.98 15.91 -13.33
C ASP A 203 13.12 17.18 -12.47
N GLU A 204 13.70 18.24 -13.02
CA GLU A 204 13.99 19.49 -12.29
C GLU A 204 12.73 20.23 -11.85
N SER A 205 11.62 20.10 -12.60
CA SER A 205 10.36 20.77 -12.27
C SER A 205 9.65 20.19 -11.03
N THR A 206 10.03 18.98 -10.61
CA THR A 206 9.43 18.23 -9.51
C THR A 206 9.45 19.01 -8.20
N GLU A 207 10.55 19.69 -7.87
CA GLU A 207 10.68 20.42 -6.61
C GLU A 207 9.72 21.62 -6.55
N SER A 208 9.65 22.40 -7.62
CA SER A 208 8.77 23.56 -7.70
C SER A 208 7.31 23.14 -7.57
N ARG A 209 6.90 22.12 -8.34
CA ARG A 209 5.54 21.56 -8.27
C ARG A 209 5.21 21.02 -6.88
N ALA A 210 6.13 20.28 -6.26
CA ALA A 210 5.91 19.73 -4.92
C ALA A 210 5.64 20.81 -3.87
N ARG A 211 6.29 21.98 -3.97
CA ARG A 211 6.01 23.13 -3.07
C ARG A 211 4.62 23.73 -3.29
N THR A 212 4.20 23.87 -4.55
CA THR A 212 2.91 24.48 -4.92
C THR A 212 1.73 23.55 -4.64
N VAL A 213 1.91 22.25 -4.83
CA VAL A 213 0.84 21.25 -4.69
C VAL A 213 0.49 20.97 -3.22
N LEU A 214 1.45 21.04 -2.30
CA LEU A 214 1.22 20.65 -0.90
C LEU A 214 0.05 21.40 -0.24
N PRO A 215 -0.05 22.74 -0.31
CA PRO A 215 -1.21 23.46 0.22
C PRO A 215 -2.54 23.01 -0.40
N VAL A 216 -2.56 22.68 -1.69
CA VAL A 216 -3.76 22.20 -2.39
C VAL A 216 -4.19 20.84 -1.86
N LEU A 217 -3.24 19.90 -1.68
CA LEU A 217 -3.54 18.60 -1.10
C LEU A 217 -4.03 18.70 0.35
N VAL A 218 -3.37 19.51 1.19
CA VAL A 218 -3.82 19.73 2.57
C VAL A 218 -5.20 20.38 2.60
N GLY A 219 -5.44 21.39 1.76
CA GLY A 219 -6.75 22.01 1.60
C GLY A 219 -7.82 21.00 1.19
N ALA A 220 -7.51 20.12 0.24
CA ALA A 220 -8.40 19.03 -0.18
C ALA A 220 -8.74 18.08 0.98
N VAL A 221 -7.75 17.67 1.80
CA VAL A 221 -8.01 16.87 3.02
C VAL A 221 -8.97 17.59 3.97
N LEU A 222 -8.71 18.87 4.25
CA LEU A 222 -9.53 19.67 5.15
C LEU A 222 -10.95 19.89 4.60
N ILE A 223 -11.11 20.09 3.29
CA ILE A 223 -12.42 20.22 2.64
C ILE A 223 -13.25 18.94 2.83
N VAL A 224 -12.69 17.75 2.61
CA VAL A 224 -13.42 16.49 2.84
C VAL A 224 -13.74 16.32 4.33
N ALA A 225 -12.76 16.56 5.21
CA ALA A 225 -12.91 16.34 6.64
C ALA A 225 -13.93 17.29 7.28
N LEU A 226 -13.80 18.60 7.06
CA LEU A 226 -14.72 19.60 7.59
C LEU A 226 -16.09 19.52 6.91
N GLY A 227 -16.12 19.27 5.59
CA GLY A 227 -17.36 19.02 4.86
C GLY A 227 -18.15 17.84 5.42
N SER A 228 -17.47 16.81 5.90
CA SER A 228 -18.09 15.66 6.56
C SER A 228 -18.73 15.98 7.90
N LEU A 229 -18.33 17.07 8.56
CA LEU A 229 -18.86 17.48 9.86
C LEU A 229 -19.99 18.51 9.76
N ILE A 230 -20.27 19.07 8.58
CA ILE A 230 -21.37 20.03 8.36
C ILE A 230 -22.73 19.52 8.89
N PRO A 231 -23.12 18.25 8.69
CA PRO A 231 -24.41 17.75 9.17
C PRO A 231 -24.56 17.80 10.70
N LEU A 232 -23.48 17.86 11.48
CA LEU A 232 -23.56 18.02 12.94
C LEU A 232 -24.09 19.42 13.33
N LEU A 233 -23.86 20.43 12.50
CA LEU A 233 -24.26 21.82 12.76
C LEU A 233 -25.57 22.18 12.06
N ALA A 234 -25.77 21.67 10.85
CA ALA A 234 -26.87 22.06 9.96
C ALA A 234 -27.99 21.00 9.85
N GLY A 235 -27.88 19.86 10.55
CA GLY A 235 -28.83 18.76 10.43
C GLY A 235 -28.96 18.24 9.00
N GLU A 236 -30.17 17.85 8.60
CA GLU A 236 -30.45 17.31 7.26
C GLU A 236 -30.15 18.30 6.13
N SER A 237 -30.34 19.60 6.38
CA SER A 237 -30.01 20.66 5.40
C SER A 237 -28.51 20.72 5.06
N GLY A 238 -27.67 20.20 5.95
CA GLY A 238 -26.23 20.06 5.76
C GLY A 238 -25.81 18.91 4.84
N ALA A 239 -26.69 17.96 4.51
CA ALA A 239 -26.32 16.75 3.80
C ALA A 239 -25.84 17.02 2.36
N THR A 240 -26.53 17.89 1.63
CA THR A 240 -26.17 18.27 0.26
C THR A 240 -24.84 19.03 0.19
N PRO A 241 -24.62 20.14 0.94
CA PRO A 241 -23.34 20.84 0.93
C PRO A 241 -22.20 19.95 1.44
N SER A 242 -22.45 19.05 2.40
CA SER A 242 -21.48 18.06 2.86
C SER A 242 -20.97 17.17 1.73
N ARG A 243 -21.87 16.59 0.94
CA ARG A 243 -21.53 15.72 -0.21
C ARG A 243 -20.77 16.46 -1.30
N ILE A 244 -21.16 17.70 -1.60
CA ILE A 244 -20.47 18.54 -2.59
C ILE A 244 -19.03 18.79 -2.16
N LEU A 245 -18.81 19.19 -0.90
CA LEU A 245 -17.45 19.41 -0.39
C LEU A 245 -16.63 18.11 -0.36
N GLN A 246 -17.22 16.99 0.05
CA GLN A 246 -16.54 15.68 0.01
C GLN A 246 -16.10 15.33 -1.41
N ALA A 247 -16.98 15.46 -2.40
CA ALA A 247 -16.64 15.21 -3.80
C ALA A 247 -15.56 16.16 -4.32
N LEU A 248 -15.70 17.47 -4.09
CA LEU A 248 -14.72 18.47 -4.52
C LEU A 248 -13.36 18.24 -3.87
N GLY A 249 -13.33 17.90 -2.58
CA GLY A 249 -12.10 17.60 -1.87
C GLY A 249 -11.43 16.32 -2.39
N LEU A 250 -12.19 15.24 -2.63
CA LEU A 250 -11.64 14.00 -3.20
C LEU A 250 -11.08 14.22 -4.61
N LEU A 251 -11.84 14.87 -5.49
CA LEU A 251 -11.41 15.13 -6.86
C LEU A 251 -10.27 16.16 -6.92
N GLY A 252 -10.29 17.15 -6.04
CA GLY A 252 -9.17 18.08 -5.85
C GLY A 252 -7.90 17.37 -5.38
N PHE A 253 -8.00 16.43 -4.44
CA PHE A 253 -6.88 15.62 -3.98
C PHE A 253 -6.29 14.77 -5.11
N VAL A 254 -7.16 14.10 -5.89
CA VAL A 254 -6.75 13.29 -7.05
C VAL A 254 -6.10 14.17 -8.12
N GLY A 255 -6.72 15.28 -8.51
CA GLY A 255 -6.19 16.18 -9.53
C GLY A 255 -4.84 16.75 -9.15
N ALA A 256 -4.69 17.19 -7.90
CA ALA A 256 -3.42 17.68 -7.34
C ALA A 256 -2.36 16.56 -7.28
N GLY A 257 -2.74 15.35 -6.88
CA GLY A 257 -1.86 14.18 -6.87
C GLY A 257 -1.37 13.78 -8.26
N LEU A 258 -2.26 13.75 -9.25
CA LEU A 258 -1.91 13.49 -10.65
C LEU A 258 -0.97 14.56 -11.21
N TRP A 259 -1.25 15.84 -10.93
CA TRP A 259 -0.39 16.94 -11.36
C TRP A 259 1.02 16.85 -10.74
N LEU A 260 1.12 16.46 -9.46
CA LEU A 260 2.38 16.22 -8.77
C LEU A 260 3.16 15.04 -9.35
N LEU A 261 2.48 13.94 -9.66
CA LEU A 261 3.12 12.71 -10.15
C LEU A 261 3.41 12.73 -11.66
N GLN A 262 2.87 13.69 -12.41
CA GLN A 262 3.03 13.76 -13.86
C GLN A 262 4.51 13.71 -14.34
N PRO A 263 5.49 14.44 -13.74
CA PRO A 263 6.89 14.33 -14.15
C PRO A 263 7.49 12.95 -13.86
N ALA A 264 7.13 12.35 -12.72
CA ALA A 264 7.57 11.02 -12.35
C ALA A 264 6.98 9.96 -13.30
N ALA A 265 5.72 10.13 -13.72
CA ALA A 265 5.10 9.29 -14.74
C ALA A 265 5.76 9.47 -16.11
N ALA A 266 6.16 10.68 -16.49
CA ALA A 266 6.80 10.94 -17.79
C ALA A 266 8.15 10.24 -17.94
N VAL A 267 8.94 10.07 -16.86
CA VAL A 267 10.24 9.39 -16.93
C VAL A 267 10.14 7.86 -17.02
N THR A 268 8.94 7.29 -16.91
CA THR A 268 8.71 5.83 -17.02
C THR A 268 9.17 5.27 -18.34
N VAL A 269 8.99 6.01 -19.44
CA VAL A 269 9.40 5.62 -20.79
C VAL A 269 10.91 5.43 -20.92
N ARG A 270 11.70 6.00 -19.98
CA ARG A 270 13.16 5.94 -19.96
C ARG A 270 13.70 4.88 -18.99
N GLY A 271 12.86 4.38 -18.08
CA GLY A 271 13.24 3.47 -17.01
C GLY A 271 12.93 2.01 -17.32
N LYS A 272 13.63 1.08 -16.65
CA LYS A 272 13.31 -0.35 -16.74
C LYS A 272 12.16 -0.67 -15.79
N VAL A 273 10.93 -0.69 -16.30
CA VAL A 273 9.76 -1.22 -15.58
C VAL A 273 9.74 -2.73 -15.70
N GLY A 274 9.36 -3.45 -14.64
CA GLY A 274 9.08 -4.89 -14.68
C GLY A 274 9.65 -5.71 -13.53
N ASP A 275 10.40 -5.08 -12.61
CA ASP A 275 10.72 -5.66 -11.31
C ASP A 275 9.52 -5.55 -10.35
N PHE A 276 9.55 -6.29 -9.23
CA PHE A 276 8.43 -6.31 -8.30
C PHE A 276 8.14 -4.90 -7.70
N PRO A 277 9.14 -4.12 -7.25
CA PRO A 277 8.89 -2.78 -6.73
C PRO A 277 8.23 -1.84 -7.73
N SER A 278 8.71 -1.76 -8.98
CA SER A 278 8.11 -0.84 -9.97
C SER A 278 6.67 -1.22 -10.30
N LEU A 279 6.40 -2.51 -10.50
CA LEU A 279 5.05 -2.99 -10.81
C LEU A 279 4.08 -2.74 -9.63
N SER A 280 4.50 -3.08 -8.40
CA SER A 280 3.66 -2.93 -7.21
C SER A 280 3.41 -1.44 -6.86
N LEU A 281 4.43 -0.58 -6.97
CA LEU A 281 4.27 0.87 -6.74
C LEU A 281 3.34 1.50 -7.78
N ALA A 282 3.49 1.16 -9.07
CA ALA A 282 2.63 1.69 -10.12
C ALA A 282 1.18 1.25 -9.96
N SER A 283 0.94 -0.05 -9.74
CA SER A 283 -0.40 -0.57 -9.48
C SER A 283 -1.02 0.03 -8.21
N GLY A 284 -0.26 0.13 -7.13
CA GLY A 284 -0.76 0.72 -5.88
C GLY A 284 -1.11 2.20 -6.01
N ALA A 285 -0.30 2.98 -6.72
CA ALA A 285 -0.62 4.38 -7.00
C ALA A 285 -1.88 4.52 -7.89
N ALA A 286 -2.02 3.64 -8.89
CA ALA A 286 -3.19 3.61 -9.76
C ALA A 286 -4.48 3.24 -8.99
N TRP A 287 -4.44 2.20 -8.14
CA TRP A 287 -5.57 1.82 -7.29
C TRP A 287 -5.92 2.90 -6.28
N LEU A 288 -4.93 3.51 -5.63
CA LEU A 288 -5.17 4.56 -4.64
C LEU A 288 -5.86 5.77 -5.30
N LEU A 289 -5.28 6.33 -6.37
CA LEU A 289 -5.86 7.51 -7.03
C LEU A 289 -7.15 7.18 -7.78
N GLY A 290 -7.22 6.01 -8.42
CA GLY A 290 -8.42 5.55 -9.13
C GLY A 290 -9.61 5.33 -8.20
N THR A 291 -9.38 4.70 -7.04
CA THR A 291 -10.45 4.47 -6.04
C THR A 291 -10.94 5.79 -5.44
N LEU A 292 -10.04 6.74 -5.17
CA LEU A 292 -10.43 8.07 -4.68
C LEU A 292 -11.19 8.87 -5.75
N ALA A 293 -10.78 8.77 -7.01
CA ALA A 293 -11.48 9.41 -8.14
C ALA A 293 -12.89 8.84 -8.28
N PHE A 294 -13.00 7.51 -8.27
CA PHE A 294 -14.29 6.81 -8.31
C PHE A 294 -15.17 7.20 -7.13
N ALA A 295 -14.65 7.23 -5.90
CA ALA A 295 -15.41 7.67 -4.73
C ALA A 295 -15.94 9.10 -4.88
N GLY A 296 -15.09 10.03 -5.33
CA GLY A 296 -15.48 11.43 -5.58
C GLY A 296 -16.57 11.55 -6.64
N LEU A 297 -16.42 10.86 -7.77
CA LEU A 297 -17.44 10.82 -8.84
C LEU A 297 -18.73 10.16 -8.35
N TRP A 298 -18.65 9.06 -7.61
CA TRP A 298 -19.81 8.31 -7.15
C TRP A 298 -20.66 9.14 -6.18
N VAL A 299 -20.02 9.80 -5.21
CA VAL A 299 -20.67 10.75 -4.29
C VAL A 299 -21.27 11.93 -5.06
N ALA A 300 -20.54 12.50 -6.02
CA ALA A 300 -21.01 13.66 -6.80
C ALA A 300 -22.23 13.35 -7.67
N THR A 301 -22.26 12.18 -8.30
CA THR A 301 -23.23 11.84 -9.36
C THR A 301 -24.47 11.12 -8.84
N THR A 302 -24.35 10.33 -7.79
CA THR A 302 -25.47 9.54 -7.23
C THR A 302 -26.01 10.11 -5.92
N GLY A 303 -25.28 11.04 -5.31
CA GLY A 303 -25.60 11.54 -3.98
C GLY A 303 -25.46 10.48 -2.89
N VAL A 304 -24.79 9.34 -3.13
CA VAL A 304 -24.54 8.33 -2.10
C VAL A 304 -23.80 8.96 -0.89
N PRO A 305 -24.15 8.62 0.36
CA PRO A 305 -23.39 9.09 1.52
C PRO A 305 -21.94 8.66 1.44
N PHE A 306 -20.99 9.57 1.73
CA PHE A 306 -19.57 9.25 1.66
C PHE A 306 -19.15 8.11 2.61
N SER A 307 -19.80 7.96 3.77
CA SER A 307 -19.58 6.81 4.66
C SER A 307 -19.86 5.45 3.98
N ARG A 308 -20.87 5.38 3.10
CA ARG A 308 -21.18 4.19 2.30
C ARG A 308 -20.16 3.99 1.18
N ALA A 309 -19.70 5.06 0.55
CA ALA A 309 -18.61 4.97 -0.43
C ALA A 309 -17.33 4.44 0.23
N VAL A 310 -16.99 4.94 1.43
CA VAL A 310 -15.86 4.47 2.24
C VAL A 310 -15.98 2.97 2.53
N SER A 311 -17.09 2.52 3.09
CA SER A 311 -17.25 1.09 3.47
C SER A 311 -17.20 0.15 2.27
N SER A 312 -17.71 0.58 1.12
CA SER A 312 -17.73 -0.22 -0.11
C SER A 312 -16.35 -0.30 -0.79
N LEU A 313 -15.49 0.71 -0.59
CA LEU A 313 -14.22 0.85 -1.32
C LEU A 313 -12.99 0.55 -0.46
N VAL A 314 -13.17 0.02 0.76
CA VAL A 314 -12.04 -0.32 1.66
C VAL A 314 -11.05 -1.27 0.99
N ILE A 315 -11.52 -2.33 0.32
CA ILE A 315 -10.67 -3.35 -0.29
C ILE A 315 -9.79 -2.77 -1.42
N PRO A 316 -10.34 -2.13 -2.46
CA PRO A 316 -9.51 -1.54 -3.52
C PRO A 316 -8.62 -0.40 -3.00
N LEU A 317 -9.06 0.37 -2.00
CA LEU A 317 -8.28 1.46 -1.43
C LEU A 317 -7.10 0.97 -0.56
N VAL A 318 -7.37 0.10 0.41
CA VAL A 318 -6.37 -0.38 1.38
C VAL A 318 -5.56 -1.53 0.79
N GLY A 319 -6.22 -2.56 0.27
CA GLY A 319 -5.55 -3.74 -0.30
C GLY A 319 -4.88 -3.43 -1.63
N GLY A 320 -5.62 -2.84 -2.56
CA GLY A 320 -5.12 -2.47 -3.89
C GLY A 320 -4.20 -1.25 -3.87
N GLY A 321 -4.55 -0.22 -3.10
CA GLY A 321 -3.74 0.99 -3.01
C GLY A 321 -2.59 0.87 -2.01
N VAL A 322 -2.94 0.98 -0.72
CA VAL A 322 -1.96 1.23 0.36
C VAL A 322 -1.02 0.04 0.58
N VAL A 323 -1.55 -1.18 0.70
CA VAL A 323 -0.75 -2.40 0.93
C VAL A 323 0.15 -2.67 -0.27
N GLN A 324 -0.34 -2.46 -1.50
CA GLN A 324 0.46 -2.66 -2.70
C GLN A 324 1.60 -1.63 -2.82
N VAL A 325 1.37 -0.37 -2.44
CA VAL A 325 2.45 0.64 -2.30
C VAL A 325 3.44 0.22 -1.22
N LEU A 326 2.96 -0.22 -0.05
CA LEU A 326 3.81 -0.64 1.06
C LEU A 326 4.72 -1.82 0.67
N LEU A 327 4.16 -2.88 0.08
CA LEU A 327 4.92 -4.05 -0.38
C LEU A 327 5.92 -3.66 -1.47
N GLY A 328 5.54 -2.79 -2.42
CA GLY A 328 6.43 -2.28 -3.44
C GLY A 328 7.61 -1.49 -2.86
N ALA A 329 7.32 -0.57 -1.93
CA ALA A 329 8.34 0.22 -1.25
C ALA A 329 9.29 -0.66 -0.42
N LEU A 330 8.76 -1.59 0.38
CA LEU A 330 9.58 -2.51 1.19
C LEU A 330 10.41 -3.45 0.31
N GLY A 331 9.86 -3.91 -0.81
CA GLY A 331 10.56 -4.73 -1.80
C GLY A 331 11.80 -4.06 -2.39
N TYR A 332 11.83 -2.73 -2.44
CA TYR A 332 13.03 -1.98 -2.84
C TYR A 332 13.92 -1.62 -1.63
N LEU A 333 13.33 -1.04 -0.60
CA LEU A 333 14.07 -0.41 0.49
C LEU A 333 14.78 -1.42 1.41
N LEU A 334 14.14 -2.55 1.72
CA LEU A 334 14.71 -3.52 2.65
C LEU A 334 15.97 -4.21 2.09
N PRO A 335 15.99 -4.71 0.83
CA PRO A 335 17.21 -5.24 0.23
C PRO A 335 18.39 -4.25 0.26
N VAL A 336 18.14 -2.99 -0.07
CA VAL A 336 19.14 -1.92 -0.14
C VAL A 336 19.70 -1.60 1.26
N MET A 337 18.85 -1.54 2.28
CA MET A 337 19.28 -1.14 3.63
C MET A 337 19.92 -2.27 4.45
N ALA A 338 19.76 -3.53 4.04
CA ALA A 338 20.34 -4.67 4.75
C ALA A 338 21.86 -4.88 4.50
N GLY A 339 22.51 -4.11 3.62
CA GLY A 339 23.97 -4.10 3.42
C GLY A 339 24.55 -5.32 2.69
N GLY A 340 25.87 -5.54 2.73
CA GLY A 340 26.51 -6.76 2.18
C GLY A 340 27.15 -6.65 0.78
N GLY A 341 27.23 -5.45 0.21
CA GLY A 341 27.91 -5.21 -1.08
C GLY A 341 27.07 -5.58 -2.32
N PRO A 342 27.57 -5.30 -3.54
CA PRO A 342 26.79 -5.40 -4.77
C PRO A 342 26.31 -6.81 -5.13
N SER A 343 27.11 -7.85 -4.89
CA SER A 343 26.75 -9.25 -5.20
C SER A 343 25.58 -9.75 -4.35
N VAL A 344 25.65 -9.51 -3.04
CA VAL A 344 24.59 -9.84 -2.06
C VAL A 344 23.31 -9.05 -2.36
N LEU A 345 23.42 -7.76 -2.71
CA LEU A 345 22.28 -6.94 -3.11
C LEU A 345 21.58 -7.51 -4.35
N ARG A 346 22.33 -7.91 -5.38
CA ARG A 346 21.75 -8.56 -6.58
C ARG A 346 21.01 -9.84 -6.22
N GLY A 347 21.58 -10.67 -5.34
CA GLY A 347 20.90 -11.88 -4.86
C GLY A 347 19.59 -11.57 -4.13
N ARG A 348 19.56 -10.52 -3.30
CA ARG A 348 18.34 -10.10 -2.59
C ARG A 348 17.27 -9.57 -3.53
N ILE A 349 17.66 -8.75 -4.51
CA ILE A 349 16.75 -8.27 -5.56
C ILE A 349 16.16 -9.46 -6.32
N ALA A 350 16.97 -10.47 -6.69
CA ALA A 350 16.49 -11.67 -7.36
C ALA A 350 15.48 -12.48 -6.52
N VAL A 351 15.63 -12.51 -5.19
CA VAL A 351 14.63 -13.14 -4.29
C VAL A 351 13.31 -12.37 -4.31
N VAL A 352 13.36 -11.03 -4.24
CA VAL A 352 12.17 -10.18 -4.29
C VAL A 352 11.49 -10.25 -5.66
N ASP A 353 12.25 -10.27 -6.74
CA ASP A 353 11.73 -10.20 -8.12
C ASP A 353 11.26 -11.54 -8.68
N ARG A 354 11.55 -12.65 -7.99
CA ARG A 354 11.11 -13.97 -8.44
C ARG A 354 9.60 -13.95 -8.68
N GLY A 355 9.18 -14.21 -9.92
CA GLY A 355 7.77 -14.17 -10.30
C GLY A 355 7.06 -12.84 -9.99
N ALA A 356 7.74 -11.71 -10.13
CA ALA A 356 7.17 -10.39 -9.89
C ALA A 356 5.89 -10.15 -10.69
N THR A 357 5.97 -10.34 -12.01
CA THR A 357 4.88 -10.03 -12.94
C THR A 357 3.62 -10.83 -12.63
N TRP A 358 3.72 -12.16 -12.50
CA TRP A 358 2.52 -12.98 -12.23
C TRP A 358 1.87 -12.64 -10.89
N ARG A 359 2.67 -12.34 -9.84
CA ARG A 359 2.13 -11.98 -8.52
C ARG A 359 1.35 -10.68 -8.57
N VAL A 360 1.92 -9.66 -9.21
CA VAL A 360 1.26 -8.36 -9.33
C VAL A 360 0.02 -8.47 -10.23
N VAL A 361 0.11 -9.19 -11.36
CA VAL A 361 -1.04 -9.42 -12.24
C VAL A 361 -2.16 -10.18 -11.52
N ALA A 362 -1.86 -11.25 -10.80
CA ALA A 362 -2.84 -12.04 -10.07
C ALA A 362 -3.59 -11.20 -9.01
N VAL A 363 -2.86 -10.38 -8.24
CA VAL A 363 -3.47 -9.47 -7.24
C VAL A 363 -4.37 -8.43 -7.91
N ASN A 364 -3.90 -7.78 -8.98
CA ASN A 364 -4.70 -6.78 -9.69
C ASN A 364 -5.93 -7.39 -10.37
N ALA A 365 -5.81 -8.60 -10.92
CA ALA A 365 -6.93 -9.33 -11.51
C ALA A 365 -7.98 -9.69 -10.44
N ALA A 366 -7.56 -10.17 -9.27
CA ALA A 366 -8.46 -10.41 -8.14
C ALA A 366 -9.19 -9.15 -7.68
N LEU A 367 -8.48 -8.03 -7.58
CA LEU A 367 -9.07 -6.74 -7.19
C LEU A 367 -10.11 -6.26 -8.21
N LEU A 368 -9.93 -6.55 -9.49
CA LEU A 368 -10.92 -6.19 -10.51
C LEU A 368 -12.26 -6.92 -10.28
N PHE A 369 -12.23 -8.20 -9.89
CA PHE A 369 -13.44 -8.96 -9.53
C PHE A 369 -14.11 -8.46 -8.24
N TYR A 370 -13.39 -7.72 -7.39
CA TYR A 370 -13.95 -7.09 -6.20
C TYR A 370 -14.68 -5.78 -6.49
N VAL A 371 -14.32 -5.10 -7.59
CA VAL A 371 -14.96 -3.86 -8.01
C VAL A 371 -16.06 -4.10 -9.05
N LEU A 372 -15.98 -5.22 -9.77
CA LEU A 372 -17.03 -5.67 -10.67
C LEU A 372 -18.05 -6.54 -9.93
N PRO A 373 -19.33 -6.53 -10.33
CA PRO A 373 -20.31 -7.48 -9.82
C PRO A 373 -19.84 -8.92 -10.10
N ALA A 374 -19.58 -9.69 -9.05
CA ALA A 374 -19.15 -11.08 -9.12
C ALA A 374 -19.89 -11.93 -8.08
N SER A 375 -19.99 -13.23 -8.32
CA SER A 375 -20.64 -14.14 -7.38
C SER A 375 -19.84 -14.29 -6.09
N SER A 376 -20.52 -14.70 -5.02
CA SER A 376 -19.91 -14.87 -3.69
C SER A 376 -18.71 -15.82 -3.72
N LEU A 377 -18.80 -16.94 -4.42
CA LEU A 377 -17.70 -17.89 -4.53
C LEU A 377 -16.51 -17.36 -5.34
N VAL A 378 -16.76 -16.60 -6.42
CA VAL A 378 -15.69 -15.95 -7.18
C VAL A 378 -14.96 -14.93 -6.29
N MET A 379 -15.69 -14.14 -5.49
CA MET A 379 -15.09 -13.23 -4.52
C MET A 379 -14.26 -13.99 -3.48
N VAL A 380 -14.78 -15.11 -2.93
CA VAL A 380 -14.04 -15.93 -1.96
C VAL A 380 -12.75 -16.48 -2.57
N THR A 381 -12.79 -17.15 -3.72
CA THR A 381 -11.60 -17.77 -4.30
C THR A 381 -10.56 -16.74 -4.73
N THR A 382 -10.98 -15.63 -5.34
CA THR A 382 -10.07 -14.54 -5.73
C THR A 382 -9.48 -13.82 -4.51
N SER A 383 -10.21 -13.70 -3.40
CA SER A 383 -9.71 -13.15 -2.15
C SER A 383 -8.63 -14.02 -1.50
N LEU A 384 -8.85 -15.34 -1.46
CA LEU A 384 -7.88 -16.31 -0.92
C LEU A 384 -6.62 -16.33 -1.77
N MET A 385 -6.78 -16.28 -3.10
CA MET A 385 -5.67 -16.14 -4.04
C MET A 385 -4.90 -14.83 -3.79
N ALA A 386 -5.57 -13.69 -3.72
CA ALA A 386 -4.94 -12.39 -3.50
C ALA A 386 -4.17 -12.36 -2.17
N LEU A 387 -4.76 -12.88 -1.10
CA LEU A 387 -4.12 -13.00 0.21
C LEU A 387 -2.89 -13.92 0.15
N GLY A 388 -3.01 -15.10 -0.47
CA GLY A 388 -1.90 -16.03 -0.64
C GLY A 388 -0.73 -15.39 -1.41
N VAL A 389 -1.02 -14.66 -2.49
CA VAL A 389 0.00 -13.95 -3.28
C VAL A 389 0.64 -12.79 -2.49
N ALA A 390 -0.14 -12.07 -1.69
CA ALA A 390 0.38 -11.03 -0.79
C ALA A 390 1.30 -11.63 0.28
N ILE A 391 0.93 -12.76 0.90
CA ILE A 391 1.76 -13.50 1.87
C ILE A 391 3.07 -13.94 1.22
N VAL A 392 3.02 -14.57 0.03
CA VAL A 392 4.22 -14.99 -0.71
C VAL A 392 5.14 -13.79 -0.98
N SER A 393 4.57 -12.64 -1.30
CA SER A 393 5.32 -11.41 -1.53
C SER A 393 5.97 -10.89 -0.24
N GLY A 394 5.24 -10.85 0.86
CA GLY A 394 5.78 -10.50 2.18
C GLY A 394 6.90 -11.45 2.64
N VAL A 395 6.73 -12.76 2.44
CA VAL A 395 7.76 -13.76 2.74
C VAL A 395 9.01 -13.52 1.92
N ARG A 396 8.91 -13.26 0.62
CA ARG A 396 10.08 -12.97 -0.23
C ARG A 396 10.81 -11.71 0.22
N ILE A 397 10.07 -10.66 0.60
CA ILE A 397 10.64 -9.43 1.16
C ILE A 397 11.37 -9.72 2.48
N ALA A 398 10.77 -10.52 3.37
CA ALA A 398 11.39 -10.93 4.63
C ALA A 398 12.66 -11.76 4.40
N LEU A 399 12.63 -12.71 3.47
CA LEU A 399 13.79 -13.53 3.10
C LEU A 399 14.93 -12.66 2.55
N ALA A 400 14.63 -11.71 1.66
CA ALA A 400 15.63 -10.79 1.14
C ALA A 400 16.23 -9.90 2.24
N MET A 401 15.48 -9.60 3.30
CA MET A 401 15.97 -8.82 4.43
C MET A 401 16.85 -9.62 5.39
N PHE A 402 16.41 -10.83 5.76
CA PHE A 402 16.98 -11.58 6.89
C PHE A 402 17.92 -12.71 6.47
N ARG A 403 17.86 -13.19 5.22
CA ARG A 403 18.82 -14.15 4.70
C ARG A 403 19.90 -13.45 3.88
N THR A 404 21.13 -13.93 4.02
CA THR A 404 22.23 -13.61 3.11
C THR A 404 22.18 -14.59 1.94
N PRO A 405 21.83 -14.17 0.72
CA PRO A 405 21.96 -15.03 -0.45
C PRO A 405 23.44 -15.41 -0.64
N GLU A 406 23.70 -16.60 -1.18
CA GLU A 406 25.05 -16.91 -1.65
C GLU A 406 25.49 -15.85 -2.67
N PRO A 407 26.75 -15.37 -2.59
CA PRO A 407 27.27 -14.46 -3.59
C PRO A 407 27.06 -15.08 -4.97
N ILE A 408 26.51 -14.30 -5.91
CA ILE A 408 26.56 -14.69 -7.32
C ILE A 408 28.02 -14.61 -7.73
N THR A 409 28.75 -15.71 -7.55
CA THR A 409 30.08 -15.91 -8.07
C THR A 409 29.89 -16.03 -9.57
N TYR A 410 30.25 -14.99 -10.31
CA TYR A 410 30.61 -15.25 -11.71
C TYR A 410 31.79 -16.19 -11.61
N ALA A 411 31.60 -17.45 -11.99
CA ALA A 411 32.72 -18.25 -12.43
C ALA A 411 33.37 -17.39 -13.50
N GLU A 412 34.50 -16.80 -13.14
CA GLU A 412 35.39 -16.16 -14.04
C GLU A 412 35.67 -17.25 -15.08
N SER A 413 35.02 -17.15 -16.24
CA SER A 413 35.62 -17.56 -17.49
C SER A 413 36.82 -16.65 -17.69
N ALA A 414 37.79 -16.74 -16.77
CA ALA A 414 39.17 -16.56 -17.10
C ALA A 414 39.34 -17.51 -18.27
N SER A 415 39.45 -16.92 -19.46
CA SER A 415 40.28 -17.48 -20.50
C SER A 415 41.48 -18.08 -19.80
N GLN A 416 41.48 -19.40 -19.63
CA GLN A 416 42.70 -20.14 -19.41
C GLN A 416 43.64 -19.61 -20.50
N PRO A 417 44.85 -19.12 -20.16
CA PRO A 417 45.86 -18.96 -21.19
C PRO A 417 45.98 -20.35 -21.82
N SER A 418 45.60 -20.45 -23.10
CA SER A 418 45.75 -21.68 -23.87
C SER A 418 47.18 -22.14 -23.69
N ALA A 419 47.37 -23.29 -23.06
CA ALA A 419 48.65 -23.94 -22.84
C ALA A 419 49.18 -24.58 -24.14
N ASP A 420 49.14 -23.83 -25.24
CA ASP A 420 49.65 -24.22 -26.55
C ASP A 420 50.32 -22.99 -27.20
N ALA A 421 51.52 -22.67 -26.73
CA ALA A 421 52.49 -21.89 -27.49
C ALA A 421 53.83 -22.65 -27.41
N PRO A 422 54.43 -23.02 -28.56
CA PRO A 422 55.63 -23.85 -28.56
C PRO A 422 56.84 -23.07 -28.04
N ALA A 423 57.67 -23.80 -27.29
CA ALA A 423 58.93 -23.33 -26.75
C ALA A 423 59.90 -22.90 -27.86
N ALA A 424 60.52 -21.73 -27.69
CA ALA A 424 61.72 -21.35 -28.43
C ALA A 424 62.68 -20.57 -27.52
N GLY A 425 63.82 -21.18 -27.24
CA GLY A 425 65.12 -20.50 -27.23
C GLY A 425 65.59 -19.87 -25.93
N GLU A 426 66.47 -20.59 -25.24
CA GLU A 426 67.43 -20.09 -24.26
C GLU A 426 68.24 -18.88 -24.80
N ASN A 427 68.47 -17.89 -23.95
CA ASN A 427 69.83 -17.44 -23.61
C ASN A 427 69.85 -16.47 -22.41
N LYS A 428 70.81 -16.70 -21.52
CA LYS A 428 71.15 -15.98 -20.29
C LYS A 428 72.58 -15.36 -20.49
N PRO A 429 73.15 -14.56 -19.57
CA PRO A 429 72.84 -13.17 -19.21
C PRO A 429 74.06 -12.20 -19.30
N SER A 430 73.84 -10.94 -18.86
CA SER A 430 74.78 -10.03 -18.14
C SER A 430 75.45 -8.88 -18.94
N PRO A 431 76.12 -7.90 -18.30
CA PRO A 431 75.53 -6.77 -17.53
C PRO A 431 76.19 -5.40 -17.87
N HIS A 432 75.50 -4.26 -17.75
CA HIS A 432 76.20 -2.97 -17.62
C HIS A 432 75.46 -1.91 -16.79
N SER A 433 76.17 -1.46 -15.76
CA SER A 433 76.01 -0.23 -14.98
C SER A 433 76.17 1.03 -15.84
N ARG A 434 75.49 2.15 -15.50
CA ARG A 434 76.09 3.45 -15.09
C ARG A 434 75.03 4.56 -14.91
N ARG A 435 75.34 5.42 -13.93
CA ARG A 435 74.73 6.65 -13.38
C ARG A 435 74.29 7.77 -14.34
N GLU A 436 73.39 8.61 -13.79
CA GLU A 436 73.18 10.09 -13.94
C GLU A 436 72.82 10.57 -15.37
N GLU A 437 71.89 11.50 -15.64
CA GLU A 437 71.54 12.77 -14.99
C GLU A 437 70.22 13.34 -15.60
N SER A 438 69.68 14.39 -14.97
CA SER A 438 68.44 15.13 -15.25
C SER A 438 68.23 15.65 -16.68
N VAL A 439 66.96 15.87 -17.09
CA VAL A 439 66.43 17.17 -17.59
C VAL A 439 64.89 17.12 -17.78
N LEU A 440 64.25 18.26 -17.48
CA LEU A 440 62.84 18.66 -17.56
C LEU A 440 62.01 18.18 -18.78
N SER A 441 60.70 17.99 -18.57
CA SER A 441 59.55 18.70 -19.23
C SER A 441 58.23 17.86 -19.14
N PRO A 442 57.00 18.39 -19.38
CA PRO A 442 55.94 18.46 -18.38
C PRO A 442 54.84 17.40 -18.56
N HIS A 443 54.07 17.16 -17.49
CA HIS A 443 52.93 16.24 -17.41
C HIS A 443 51.94 16.38 -18.58
N SER A 444 51.98 15.42 -19.50
CA SER A 444 50.89 15.11 -20.41
C SER A 444 49.75 14.44 -19.63
N ARG A 445 48.67 15.20 -19.51
CA ARG A 445 47.26 14.80 -19.54
C ARG A 445 47.03 13.28 -19.62
N ARG A 446 46.67 12.69 -18.48
CA ARG A 446 46.16 11.33 -18.33
C ARG A 446 44.84 11.23 -19.10
N GLU A 447 44.88 10.73 -20.33
CA GLU A 447 43.68 10.35 -21.05
C GLU A 447 43.01 9.19 -20.31
N GLU A 448 41.85 9.50 -19.77
CA GLU A 448 40.88 8.58 -19.21
C GLU A 448 40.46 7.63 -20.34
N SER A 449 40.90 6.37 -20.28
CA SER A 449 40.47 5.33 -21.20
C SER A 449 38.96 5.17 -21.08
N VAL A 450 38.26 5.77 -22.05
CA VAL A 450 36.82 5.65 -22.26
C VAL A 450 36.45 4.18 -22.32
N LEU A 451 35.72 3.72 -21.31
CA LEU A 451 35.02 2.44 -21.29
C LEU A 451 34.22 2.29 -22.58
N SER A 452 34.67 1.39 -23.44
CA SER A 452 33.95 0.98 -24.65
C SER A 452 32.59 0.40 -24.25
N PRO A 453 31.47 0.84 -24.86
CA PRO A 453 30.16 0.27 -24.57
C PRO A 453 30.16 -1.20 -24.95
N HIS A 454 29.95 -2.08 -23.97
CA HIS A 454 29.78 -3.50 -24.22
C HIS A 454 28.67 -3.74 -25.24
N SER A 455 29.00 -4.51 -26.26
CA SER A 455 28.09 -5.04 -27.26
C SER A 455 26.95 -5.80 -26.56
N ARG A 456 25.77 -5.17 -26.47
CA ARG A 456 24.54 -5.84 -26.04
C ARG A 456 24.24 -6.94 -27.03
N ARG A 457 24.44 -8.19 -26.59
CA ARG A 457 24.04 -9.39 -27.33
C ARG A 457 22.53 -9.30 -27.57
N ARG A 458 22.12 -9.37 -28.85
CA ARG A 458 20.74 -9.30 -29.35
C ARG A 458 19.77 -10.34 -28.72
N GLY A 459 20.27 -11.28 -27.92
CA GLY A 459 19.49 -12.33 -27.25
C GLY A 459 18.90 -11.99 -25.87
N ASP A 460 19.41 -10.97 -25.16
CA ASP A 460 18.91 -10.62 -23.81
C ASP A 460 17.55 -9.90 -23.82
N VAL A 461 17.26 -9.16 -24.90
CA VAL A 461 15.99 -8.46 -25.06
C VAL A 461 14.84 -9.46 -25.30
N GLY A 462 15.10 -10.54 -26.05
CA GLY A 462 14.11 -11.59 -26.33
C GLY A 462 13.75 -12.43 -25.11
N ARG A 463 14.74 -12.79 -24.27
CA ARG A 463 14.50 -13.52 -23.01
C ARG A 463 13.69 -12.69 -22.01
N GLY A 464 14.03 -11.41 -21.84
CA GLY A 464 13.32 -10.52 -20.92
C GLY A 464 11.87 -10.24 -21.33
N LEU A 465 11.55 -10.23 -22.63
CA LEU A 465 10.17 -10.10 -23.12
C LEU A 465 9.38 -11.40 -22.93
N GLY A 466 9.98 -12.57 -23.21
CA GLY A 466 9.35 -13.88 -23.02
C GLY A 466 9.04 -14.21 -21.55
N GLU A 467 9.91 -13.84 -20.62
CA GLU A 467 9.67 -14.00 -19.18
C GLU A 467 8.53 -13.10 -18.68
N ARG A 468 8.39 -11.88 -19.25
CA ARG A 468 7.31 -10.95 -18.91
C ARG A 468 5.97 -11.42 -19.46
N SER A 469 5.89 -11.79 -20.73
CA SER A 469 4.67 -12.33 -21.32
C SER A 469 4.26 -13.64 -20.64
N GLY A 470 5.21 -14.53 -20.34
CA GLY A 470 4.98 -15.72 -19.54
C GLY A 470 4.45 -15.42 -18.14
N GLY A 471 4.98 -14.38 -17.48
CA GLY A 471 4.49 -13.92 -16.18
C GLY A 471 3.07 -13.33 -16.22
N ILE A 472 2.73 -12.55 -17.25
CA ILE A 472 1.37 -12.03 -17.44
C ILE A 472 0.40 -13.18 -17.65
N VAL A 473 0.72 -14.10 -18.58
CA VAL A 473 -0.11 -15.27 -18.86
C VAL A 473 -0.29 -16.10 -17.59
N ALA A 474 0.79 -16.41 -16.86
CA ALA A 474 0.70 -17.17 -15.61
C ALA A 474 -0.18 -16.47 -14.56
N GLY A 475 -0.05 -15.14 -14.40
CA GLY A 475 -0.88 -14.38 -13.46
C GLY A 475 -2.36 -14.41 -13.83
N LEU A 476 -2.67 -14.23 -15.11
CA LEU A 476 -4.03 -14.32 -15.63
C LEU A 476 -4.57 -15.75 -15.53
N THR A 477 -3.77 -16.78 -15.83
CA THR A 477 -4.17 -18.19 -15.69
C THR A 477 -4.51 -18.53 -14.25
N VAL A 478 -3.71 -18.11 -13.27
CA VAL A 478 -4.00 -18.35 -11.85
C VAL A 478 -5.28 -17.63 -11.43
N ALA A 479 -5.49 -16.38 -11.88
CA ALA A 479 -6.74 -15.66 -11.64
C ALA A 479 -7.95 -16.34 -12.29
N LEU A 480 -7.82 -16.79 -13.54
CA LEU A 480 -8.87 -17.54 -14.25
C LEU A 480 -9.18 -18.87 -13.55
N LEU A 481 -8.18 -19.61 -13.07
CA LEU A 481 -8.39 -20.84 -12.31
C LEU A 481 -9.14 -20.57 -11.00
N ALA A 482 -8.84 -19.48 -10.30
CA ALA A 482 -9.59 -19.09 -9.10
C ALA A 482 -11.06 -18.77 -9.43
N VAL A 483 -11.31 -18.05 -10.53
CA VAL A 483 -12.67 -17.75 -11.02
C VAL A 483 -13.40 -19.04 -11.41
N VAL A 484 -12.76 -19.91 -12.21
CA VAL A 484 -13.32 -21.20 -12.64
C VAL A 484 -13.65 -22.08 -11.43
N GLY A 485 -12.77 -22.14 -10.43
CA GLY A 485 -13.06 -22.86 -9.18
C GLY A 485 -14.25 -22.28 -8.42
N GLY A 486 -14.40 -20.95 -8.39
CA GLY A 486 -15.55 -20.28 -7.77
C GLY A 486 -16.85 -20.55 -8.53
N VAL A 487 -16.81 -20.52 -9.86
CA VAL A 487 -17.95 -20.82 -10.72
C VAL A 487 -18.33 -22.31 -10.68
N ALA A 488 -17.37 -23.22 -10.66
CA ALA A 488 -17.65 -24.66 -10.56
C ALA A 488 -18.31 -25.04 -9.22
N GLY A 489 -18.01 -24.31 -8.14
CA GLY A 489 -18.67 -24.47 -6.85
C GLY A 489 -20.09 -23.90 -6.77
N ASP A 490 -20.47 -23.03 -7.72
CA ASP A 490 -21.81 -22.44 -7.86
C ASP A 490 -22.11 -22.19 -9.35
N PRO A 491 -22.53 -23.21 -10.10
CA PRO A 491 -22.76 -23.10 -11.54
C PRO A 491 -23.93 -22.16 -11.90
N ALA A 492 -24.84 -21.87 -10.96
CA ALA A 492 -25.90 -20.89 -11.15
C ALA A 492 -25.34 -19.46 -11.32
N ALA A 493 -24.19 -19.16 -10.70
CA ALA A 493 -23.46 -17.92 -10.89
C ALA A 493 -22.87 -17.74 -12.31
N ALA A 494 -22.74 -18.81 -13.09
CA ALA A 494 -22.29 -18.74 -14.48
C ALA A 494 -23.38 -18.29 -15.46
N GLY A 495 -24.63 -18.12 -15.00
CA GLY A 495 -25.79 -17.99 -15.89
C GLY A 495 -26.08 -19.27 -16.67
N VAL A 496 -25.54 -20.42 -16.27
CA VAL A 496 -25.93 -21.73 -16.81
C VAL A 496 -27.27 -22.09 -16.18
N VAL A 497 -28.32 -21.51 -16.76
CA VAL A 497 -29.71 -21.88 -16.50
C VAL A 497 -29.87 -23.29 -17.09
N GLY A 498 -30.24 -24.26 -16.26
CA GLY A 498 -30.76 -25.54 -16.75
C GLY A 498 -31.96 -25.31 -17.68
N PRO A 499 -32.45 -26.29 -18.45
CA PRO A 499 -33.31 -26.07 -19.62
C PRO A 499 -34.69 -25.40 -19.41
N LEU A 500 -35.02 -24.86 -18.25
CA LEU A 500 -36.29 -24.21 -17.96
C LEU A 500 -36.02 -22.82 -17.38
N GLY A 501 -36.22 -21.81 -18.24
CA GLY A 501 -35.77 -20.43 -18.05
C GLY A 501 -36.52 -19.62 -17.00
N GLY A 502 -35.78 -18.66 -16.42
CA GLY A 502 -36.31 -17.52 -15.68
C GLY A 502 -35.19 -16.49 -15.49
N GLN A 503 -35.28 -15.35 -16.18
CA GLN A 503 -34.37 -14.21 -15.99
C GLN A 503 -34.57 -13.58 -14.61
N ILE A 504 -33.49 -13.12 -13.96
CA ILE A 504 -33.57 -12.28 -12.76
C ILE A 504 -32.85 -10.94 -12.98
N VAL A 505 -33.57 -9.90 -12.57
CA VAL A 505 -33.22 -8.48 -12.54
C VAL A 505 -32.08 -8.20 -11.56
N ALA A 506 -31.12 -7.37 -11.97
CA ALA A 506 -29.99 -6.95 -11.16
C ALA A 506 -30.41 -5.97 -10.04
N GLY A 507 -30.05 -6.28 -8.78
CA GLY A 507 -30.04 -5.31 -7.69
C GLY A 507 -30.50 -5.83 -6.34
N ALA A 508 -29.67 -6.60 -5.63
CA ALA A 508 -29.81 -6.77 -4.18
C ALA A 508 -28.44 -7.07 -3.54
N SER A 509 -28.09 -6.30 -2.51
CA SER A 509 -26.90 -6.48 -1.67
C SER A 509 -26.94 -7.83 -0.92
N PRO A 510 -25.80 -8.46 -0.59
CA PRO A 510 -25.81 -9.77 0.04
C PRO A 510 -26.23 -9.67 1.52
N SER A 511 -27.39 -10.25 1.84
CA SER A 511 -27.76 -10.65 3.20
C SER A 511 -27.33 -12.11 3.45
N VAL A 512 -27.04 -12.40 4.73
CA VAL A 512 -26.54 -13.67 5.27
C VAL A 512 -27.46 -14.85 4.91
N PRO A 513 -26.97 -16.03 4.50
CA PRO A 513 -27.85 -17.17 4.28
C PRO A 513 -28.31 -17.76 5.61
N ALA A 514 -29.62 -17.75 5.84
CA ALA A 514 -30.27 -18.57 6.86
C ALA A 514 -30.24 -20.04 6.41
N SER A 515 -29.76 -20.92 7.29
CA SER A 515 -29.68 -22.36 7.08
C SER A 515 -31.07 -23.00 7.12
N GLY A 516 -31.53 -23.55 5.98
CA GLY A 516 -32.73 -24.39 5.91
C GLY A 516 -33.47 -24.30 4.57
N ALA A 517 -32.91 -24.82 3.48
CA ALA A 517 -33.60 -24.87 2.19
C ALA A 517 -34.20 -26.27 1.95
N GLY A 518 -35.50 -26.39 2.17
CA GLY A 518 -36.32 -27.43 1.53
C GLY A 518 -36.55 -27.11 0.04
N PRO A 519 -37.21 -28.01 -0.73
CA PRO A 519 -37.40 -27.83 -2.17
C PRO A 519 -38.12 -26.51 -2.49
N SER A 520 -37.65 -25.82 -3.54
CA SER A 520 -38.16 -24.53 -4.00
C SER A 520 -39.59 -24.67 -4.54
N VAL A 521 -40.56 -24.05 -3.86
CA VAL A 521 -41.94 -23.88 -4.34
C VAL A 521 -42.01 -22.64 -5.23
N PRO A 522 -42.64 -22.68 -6.42
CA PRO A 522 -42.77 -21.50 -7.28
C PRO A 522 -43.52 -20.36 -6.57
N ALA A 523 -43.08 -19.12 -6.79
CA ALA A 523 -43.69 -17.93 -6.17
C ALA A 523 -45.15 -17.76 -6.65
N SER A 524 -46.07 -17.64 -5.69
CA SER A 524 -47.48 -17.33 -5.91
C SER A 524 -47.64 -15.80 -5.96
N SER A 525 -48.54 -15.30 -6.81
CA SER A 525 -48.91 -13.87 -6.86
C SER A 525 -49.85 -13.45 -5.72
N GLU A 526 -50.10 -14.32 -4.76
CA GLU A 526 -51.03 -14.12 -3.67
C GLU A 526 -50.35 -13.40 -2.51
N VAL A 527 -50.92 -12.27 -2.09
CA VAL A 527 -50.42 -11.45 -0.98
C VAL A 527 -51.26 -11.72 0.26
N THR A 528 -50.62 -12.16 1.34
CA THR A 528 -51.24 -12.27 2.66
C THR A 528 -51.06 -10.93 3.38
N ARG A 529 -52.13 -10.17 3.59
CA ARG A 529 -52.11 -8.91 4.34
C ARG A 529 -52.59 -9.16 5.77
N VAL A 530 -51.81 -8.69 6.76
CA VAL A 530 -52.13 -8.89 8.18
C VAL A 530 -51.96 -7.58 8.93
N ASP A 531 -53.05 -7.07 9.50
CA ASP A 531 -52.99 -5.91 10.40
C ASP A 531 -52.46 -6.35 11.76
N VAL A 532 -51.29 -5.85 12.14
CA VAL A 532 -50.67 -6.11 13.46
C VAL A 532 -50.90 -4.92 14.38
N GLN A 533 -51.55 -5.17 15.52
CA GLN A 533 -51.80 -4.17 16.55
C GLN A 533 -50.88 -4.39 17.76
N VAL A 534 -50.57 -3.31 18.48
CA VAL A 534 -49.82 -3.36 19.74
C VAL A 534 -50.79 -3.21 20.90
N GLU A 535 -51.01 -4.29 21.65
CA GLU A 535 -51.76 -4.27 22.90
C GLU A 535 -50.79 -4.40 24.08
N GLY A 536 -50.59 -3.30 24.80
CA GLY A 536 -49.61 -3.21 25.88
C GLY A 536 -48.17 -3.35 25.37
N MET A 537 -47.52 -4.47 25.70
CA MET A 537 -46.13 -4.79 25.30
C MET A 537 -46.06 -6.00 24.34
N ARG A 538 -47.18 -6.37 23.70
CA ARG A 538 -47.24 -7.52 22.79
C ARG A 538 -47.89 -7.13 21.46
N PHE A 539 -47.41 -7.75 20.38
CA PHE A 539 -48.03 -7.69 19.06
C PHE A 539 -49.16 -8.71 18.98
N VAL A 540 -50.31 -8.31 18.41
CA VAL A 540 -51.48 -9.17 18.18
C VAL A 540 -51.82 -9.09 16.68
N PRO A 541 -51.86 -10.23 15.95
CA PRO A 541 -51.57 -11.59 16.42
C PRO A 541 -50.07 -11.79 16.73
N ASP A 542 -49.76 -12.68 17.68
CA ASP A 542 -48.39 -13.04 18.07
C ASP A 542 -47.76 -14.11 17.16
N SER A 543 -48.57 -14.68 16.25
CA SER A 543 -48.11 -15.60 15.20
C SER A 543 -48.89 -15.37 13.90
N ILE A 544 -48.17 -15.40 12.77
CA ILE A 544 -48.74 -15.26 11.42
C ILE A 544 -48.31 -16.49 10.61
N GLN A 545 -49.28 -17.24 10.07
CA GLN A 545 -49.02 -18.32 9.13
C GLN A 545 -49.16 -17.80 7.71
N VAL A 546 -48.08 -17.87 6.93
CA VAL A 546 -48.07 -17.46 5.52
C VAL A 546 -47.91 -18.70 4.65
N PRO A 547 -48.82 -18.94 3.69
CA PRO A 547 -48.67 -20.03 2.73
C PRO A 547 -47.34 -19.95 1.97
N ALA A 548 -46.71 -21.11 1.75
CA ALA A 548 -45.44 -21.18 1.05
C ALA A 548 -45.58 -20.62 -0.38
N GLY A 549 -44.79 -19.59 -0.70
CA GLY A 549 -44.79 -18.91 -2.00
C GLY A 549 -45.57 -17.59 -2.04
N SER A 550 -46.31 -17.22 -0.99
CA SER A 550 -47.03 -15.94 -0.89
C SER A 550 -46.16 -14.81 -0.32
N ALA A 551 -46.43 -13.57 -0.72
CA ALA A 551 -45.81 -12.38 -0.12
C ALA A 551 -46.58 -11.94 1.13
N LEU A 552 -45.87 -11.56 2.20
CA LEU A 552 -46.46 -11.04 3.43
C LEU A 552 -46.35 -9.51 3.44
N GLU A 553 -47.46 -8.84 3.72
CA GLU A 553 -47.55 -7.39 3.93
C GLU A 553 -48.15 -7.15 5.32
N ILE A 554 -47.38 -6.52 6.22
CA ILE A 554 -47.76 -6.18 7.61
C ILE A 554 -48.03 -4.69 7.70
#